data_AF-A0A9P8CAX2-F1
#
_entry.id   AF-A0A9P8CAX2-F1
#
_cell.length_a   1.000
_cell.length_b   1.000
_cell.length_c   1.000
_cell.angle_alpha   90.00
_cell.angle_beta   90.00
_cell.angle_gamma   90.00
#
_symmetry.space_group_name_H-M   'P 1'
#
loop_
_entity.id
_entity.type
_entity.pdbx_description
1 polymer ?
#
loop_
_entity_poly.entity_id
_entity_poly.type
_entity_poly.pdbx_seq_one_letter_code
_entity_poly.pdbx_strand_id
1 'polypeptide(L)'
;MKPKNIKFGSCSSAIDDYANLNTMVAKFVEQTYGSQPGNPRKAAEIIIDIVKQEGVAKGRAAPERLPLESDVLSKIRNKYSTYLHICDEWASVITSTDFDDAQETQMQARVLD
;
A
#
# COMPACT_ATOMS: atom_id res chain seq x y z
N MET A 1 20.98 -14.42 11.33
CA MET A 1 20.67 -15.82 11.71
C MET A 1 19.38 -16.17 10.99
N LYS A 2 19.35 -17.23 10.16
CA LYS A 2 18.14 -17.53 9.38
C LYS A 2 16.99 -17.96 10.30
N PRO A 3 15.77 -17.46 10.10
CA PRO A 3 14.59 -17.89 10.85
C PRO A 3 14.36 -19.40 10.70
N LYS A 4 14.33 -20.15 11.81
CA LYS A 4 14.06 -21.60 11.80
C LYS A 4 12.63 -21.95 11.37
N ASN A 5 11.71 -21.00 11.45
CA ASN A 5 10.27 -21.16 11.21
C ASN A 5 9.76 -20.50 9.92
N ILE A 6 10.60 -19.80 9.16
CA ILE A 6 10.21 -19.22 7.86
C ILE A 6 10.78 -20.12 6.78
N LYS A 7 9.90 -20.86 6.09
CA LYS A 7 10.25 -21.59 4.88
C LYS A 7 10.02 -20.65 3.71
N PHE A 8 11.10 -20.19 3.07
CA PHE A 8 10.98 -19.69 1.71
C PHE A 8 10.59 -20.87 0.85
N GLY A 9 9.31 -20.92 0.45
CA GLY A 9 8.82 -21.98 -0.41
C GLY A 9 9.61 -21.95 -1.71
N SER A 10 10.30 -23.06 -2.00
CA SER A 10 10.60 -23.38 -3.40
C SER A 10 9.25 -23.53 -4.08
N CYS A 11 8.84 -22.53 -4.85
CA CYS A 11 7.67 -22.65 -5.70
C CYS A 11 7.99 -23.82 -6.66
N SER A 12 7.08 -24.79 -6.78
CA SER A 12 7.26 -25.93 -7.70
C SER A 12 7.35 -25.50 -9.16
N SER A 13 7.06 -24.22 -9.44
CA SER A 13 7.22 -23.55 -10.73
C SER A 13 7.94 -22.22 -10.52
N ALA A 14 9.20 -22.28 -10.07
CA ALA A 14 10.05 -21.10 -10.04
C ALA A 14 10.21 -20.55 -11.47
N ILE A 15 9.87 -19.28 -11.66
CA ILE A 15 10.07 -18.56 -12.92
C ILE A 15 11.44 -17.88 -12.82
N ASP A 16 12.35 -18.23 -13.72
CA ASP A 16 13.75 -17.79 -13.67
C ASP A 16 13.90 -16.27 -13.69
N ASP A 17 13.04 -15.55 -14.40
CA ASP A 17 13.05 -14.08 -14.48
C ASP A 17 12.91 -13.39 -13.11
N TYR A 18 12.31 -14.05 -12.13
CA TYR A 18 12.14 -13.52 -10.77
C TYR A 18 13.29 -13.92 -9.81
N ALA A 19 14.29 -14.69 -10.26
CA ALA A 19 15.35 -15.21 -9.39
C ALA A 19 16.09 -14.09 -8.63
N ASN A 20 16.32 -12.95 -9.29
CA ASN A 20 16.95 -11.79 -8.66
C ASN A 20 16.05 -11.17 -7.58
N LEU A 21 14.78 -10.90 -7.89
CA LEU A 21 13.80 -10.38 -6.93
C LEU A 21 13.66 -11.30 -5.72
N ASN A 22 13.56 -12.61 -5.93
CA ASN A 22 13.49 -13.61 -4.87
C ASN A 22 14.72 -13.54 -3.96
N THR A 23 15.91 -13.43 -4.55
CA THR A 23 17.17 -13.33 -3.81
C THR A 23 17.22 -12.04 -2.98
N MET A 24 16.79 -10.91 -3.56
CA MET A 24 16.75 -9.63 -2.84
C MET A 24 15.78 -9.67 -1.66
N VAL A 25 14.57 -10.21 -1.85
CA VAL A 25 13.57 -10.35 -0.78
C VAL A 25 14.08 -11.28 0.32
N ALA A 26 14.67 -12.42 -0.03
CA ALA A 26 15.23 -13.35 0.94
C ALA A 26 16.32 -12.68 1.81
N LYS A 27 17.24 -11.93 1.18
CA LYS A 27 18.27 -11.16 1.90
C LYS A 27 17.65 -10.12 2.83
N PHE A 28 16.66 -9.36 2.36
CA PHE A 28 15.99 -8.35 3.17
C PHE A 28 15.32 -8.95 4.42
N VAL A 29 14.62 -10.07 4.26
CA VAL A 29 14.00 -10.79 5.39
C VAL A 29 15.08 -11.30 6.35
N GLU A 30 16.18 -11.88 5.85
CA GLU A 30 17.28 -12.33 6.70
C GLU A 30 17.91 -11.20 7.52
N GLN A 31 18.01 -9.99 6.96
CA GLN A 31 18.57 -8.81 7.63
C GLN A 31 17.63 -8.22 8.69
N THR A 32 16.32 -8.30 8.45
CA THR A 32 15.30 -7.67 9.31
C THR A 32 14.68 -8.63 10.31
N TYR A 33 14.94 -9.94 10.19
CA TYR A 33 14.35 -10.94 11.06
C TYR A 33 14.73 -10.72 12.53
N GLY A 34 13.72 -10.48 13.37
CA GLY A 34 13.89 -10.25 14.80
C GLY A 34 14.43 -8.87 15.19
N SER A 35 14.73 -8.02 14.20
CA SER A 35 15.18 -6.64 14.38
C SER A 35 14.17 -5.62 13.83
N GLN A 36 12.94 -6.08 13.54
CA GLN A 36 11.85 -5.21 13.12
C GLN A 36 11.59 -4.14 14.18
N PRO A 37 11.50 -2.86 13.81
CA PRO A 37 11.32 -1.77 14.77
C PRO A 37 9.93 -1.76 15.41
N GLY A 38 8.93 -2.34 14.73
CA GLY A 38 7.56 -2.40 15.20
C GLY A 38 7.36 -3.37 16.36
N ASN A 39 6.40 -3.04 17.24
CA ASN A 39 5.97 -3.93 18.32
C ASN A 39 4.71 -4.71 17.89
N PRO A 40 4.80 -6.03 17.64
CA PRO A 40 3.66 -6.80 17.14
C PRO A 40 2.47 -6.88 18.11
N ARG A 41 2.73 -6.86 19.43
CA ARG A 41 1.69 -6.87 20.45
C ARG A 41 0.84 -5.60 20.38
N LYS A 42 1.49 -4.43 20.34
CA LYS A 42 0.80 -3.14 20.21
C LYS A 42 0.02 -3.05 18.89
N ALA A 43 0.60 -3.57 17.80
CA ALA A 43 -0.10 -3.62 16.52
C ALA A 43 -1.38 -4.46 16.61
N ALA A 44 -1.34 -5.63 17.24
CA ALA A 44 -2.52 -6.46 17.45
C ALA A 44 -3.58 -5.79 18.32
N GLU A 45 -3.18 -5.12 19.40
CA GLU A 45 -4.10 -4.34 20.26
C GLU A 45 -4.82 -3.24 19.45
N ILE A 46 -4.10 -2.48 18.63
CA ILE A 46 -4.69 -1.46 17.76
C ILE A 46 -5.66 -2.07 16.73
N ILE A 47 -5.31 -3.21 16.14
CA ILE A 47 -6.19 -3.91 15.19
C ILE A 47 -7.50 -4.33 15.88
N ILE A 48 -7.42 -4.84 17.11
CA ILE A 48 -8.61 -5.22 17.89
C ILE A 48 -9.49 -4.00 18.16
N ASP A 49 -8.90 -2.88 18.59
CA ASP A 49 -9.61 -1.61 18.81
C ASP A 49 -10.37 -1.17 17.56
N ILE A 50 -9.75 -1.25 16.37
CA ILE A 50 -10.35 -0.87 15.09
C ILE A 50 -11.54 -1.76 14.72
N VAL A 51 -11.39 -3.07 14.86
CA VAL A 51 -12.44 -4.03 14.53
C VAL A 51 -13.65 -3.86 15.46
N LYS A 52 -13.40 -3.62 16.74
CA LYS A 52 -14.45 -3.45 17.75
C LYS A 52 -14.97 -2.02 17.88
N GLN A 53 -14.35 -1.06 17.17
CA GLN A 53 -14.68 0.36 17.26
C GLN A 53 -14.57 0.91 18.69
N GLU A 54 -13.56 0.44 19.43
CA GLU A 54 -13.26 0.83 20.81
C GLU A 54 -11.85 1.44 20.92
N GLY A 55 -11.44 1.84 22.13
CA GLY A 55 -10.10 2.35 22.39
C GLY A 55 -9.69 3.48 21.43
N VAL A 56 -8.58 3.29 20.72
CA VAL A 56 -8.04 4.28 19.76
C VAL A 56 -8.92 4.52 18.53
N ALA A 57 -9.84 3.60 18.24
CA ALA A 57 -10.75 3.68 17.10
C ALA A 57 -12.14 4.20 17.47
N LYS A 58 -12.42 4.45 18.75
CA LYS A 58 -13.73 4.92 19.21
C LYS A 58 -14.13 6.22 18.50
N GLY A 59 -15.30 6.21 17.85
CA GLY A 59 -15.84 7.36 17.13
C GLY A 59 -15.13 7.71 15.82
N ARG A 60 -14.36 6.78 15.25
CA ARG A 60 -13.64 6.96 13.98
C ARG A 60 -14.10 5.92 12.98
N ALA A 61 -14.29 6.32 11.72
CA ALA A 61 -14.51 5.34 10.66
C ALA A 61 -13.30 4.41 10.52
N ALA A 62 -13.56 3.11 10.33
CA ALA A 62 -12.51 2.14 10.09
C ALA A 62 -11.78 2.46 8.76
N PRO A 63 -10.44 2.57 8.76
CA PRO A 63 -9.69 2.83 7.54
C PRO A 63 -9.59 1.56 6.68
N GLU A 64 -9.60 1.72 5.35
CA GLU A 64 -9.37 0.61 4.42
C GLU A 64 -7.92 0.06 4.51
N ARG A 65 -6.97 0.96 4.76
CA ARG A 65 -5.54 0.65 4.95
C ARG A 65 -4.99 1.48 6.09
N LEU A 66 -4.33 0.84 7.05
CA LEU A 66 -3.63 1.52 8.15
C LEU A 66 -2.17 1.06 8.22
N PRO A 67 -1.21 1.91 7.83
CA PRO A 67 0.20 1.61 8.04
C PRO A 67 0.56 1.68 9.53
N LEU A 68 1.13 0.59 10.05
CA LEU A 68 1.51 0.45 11.46
C LEU A 68 3.03 0.34 11.60
N GLU A 69 3.73 1.46 11.37
CA GLU A 69 5.16 1.62 11.62
C GLU A 69 5.51 3.13 11.55
N SER A 70 6.40 3.61 12.42
CA SER A 70 6.77 5.05 12.44
C SER A 70 7.44 5.51 11.14
N ASP A 71 8.29 4.67 10.55
CA ASP A 71 9.02 4.97 9.31
C ASP A 71 8.10 4.93 8.07
N VAL A 72 7.09 4.06 8.10
CA VAL A 72 6.16 3.91 6.96
C VAL A 72 5.32 5.17 6.74
N LEU A 73 5.03 5.95 7.78
CA LEU A 73 4.23 7.16 7.65
C LEU A 73 4.84 8.16 6.66
N SER A 74 6.14 8.45 6.80
CA SER A 74 6.86 9.37 5.91
C SER A 74 7.00 8.79 4.51
N LYS A 75 7.33 7.50 4.39
CA LYS A 75 7.45 6.81 3.09
C LYS A 75 6.16 6.84 2.29
N ILE A 76 5.04 6.54 2.94
CA ILE A 76 3.72 6.54 2.30
C ILE A 76 3.31 7.95 1.87
N ARG A 77 3.48 8.94 2.75
CA ARG A 77 3.18 10.33 2.41
C ARG A 77 3.99 10.79 1.21
N ASN A 78 5.31 10.58 1.24
CA ASN A 78 6.17 10.97 0.13
C ASN A 78 5.76 10.27 -1.16
N LYS A 79 5.51 8.96 -1.12
CA LYS A 79 5.06 8.20 -2.30
C LYS A 79 3.80 8.82 -2.89
N TYR A 80 2.73 8.98 -2.10
CA TYR A 80 1.48 9.52 -2.62
C TYR A 80 1.62 10.97 -3.11
N SER A 81 2.38 11.81 -2.41
CA SER A 81 2.65 13.17 -2.86
C SER A 81 3.37 13.20 -4.21
N THR A 82 4.34 12.31 -4.45
CA THR A 82 5.01 12.19 -5.75
C THR A 82 4.04 11.76 -6.85
N TYR A 83 3.19 10.76 -6.59
CA TYR A 83 2.19 10.34 -7.58
C TYR A 83 1.17 11.42 -7.88
N LEU A 84 0.69 12.14 -6.86
CA LEU A 84 -0.21 13.28 -7.06
C LEU A 84 0.45 14.37 -7.91
N HIS A 85 1.72 14.69 -7.65
CA HIS A 85 2.45 15.63 -8.48
C HIS A 85 2.54 15.19 -9.94
N ILE A 86 2.79 13.91 -10.20
CA ILE A 86 2.79 13.35 -11.57
C ILE A 86 1.39 13.49 -12.19
N CYS A 87 0.32 13.19 -11.44
CA CYS A 87 -1.05 13.36 -11.92
C CYS A 87 -1.35 14.83 -12.27
N ASP A 88 -0.90 15.78 -11.45
CA ASP A 88 -1.09 17.20 -11.69
C ASP A 88 -0.30 17.68 -12.92
N GLU A 89 0.96 17.27 -13.05
CA GLU A 89 1.84 17.62 -14.17
C GLU A 89 1.34 17.04 -15.50
N TRP A 90 0.86 15.80 -15.49
CA TRP A 90 0.45 15.07 -16.68
C TRP A 90 -1.07 15.03 -16.88
N ALA A 91 -1.83 15.85 -16.14
CA ALA A 91 -3.29 15.83 -16.14
C ALA A 91 -3.87 15.89 -17.56
N SER A 92 -3.35 16.80 -18.40
CA SER A 92 -3.82 16.96 -19.78
C SER A 92 -3.60 15.73 -20.65
N VAL A 93 -2.46 15.05 -20.51
CA VAL A 93 -2.14 13.83 -21.24
C VAL A 93 -3.00 12.68 -20.76
N ILE A 94 -3.17 12.54 -19.44
CA ILE A 94 -4.03 11.51 -18.83
C ILE A 94 -5.45 11.65 -19.38
N THR A 95 -6.02 12.86 -19.34
CA THR A 95 -7.40 13.12 -19.81
C THR A 95 -7.54 13.11 -21.32
N SER A 96 -6.45 13.29 -22.09
CA SER A 96 -6.50 13.28 -23.57
C SER A 96 -6.81 11.92 -24.18
N THR A 97 -6.82 10.86 -23.36
CA THR A 97 -7.13 9.49 -23.80
C THR A 97 -8.59 9.10 -23.62
N ASP A 98 -9.41 10.02 -23.09
CA ASP A 98 -10.85 9.82 -22.98
C ASP A 98 -11.48 9.70 -24.38
N PHE A 99 -12.55 8.92 -24.48
CA PHE A 99 -13.35 8.88 -25.71
C PHE A 99 -14.00 10.25 -25.97
N ASP A 100 -13.98 10.71 -27.22
CA ASP A 100 -14.56 12.01 -27.60
C ASP A 100 -16.05 12.12 -27.20
N ASP A 101 -16.82 11.04 -27.36
CA ASP A 101 -18.26 10.99 -27.07
C ASP A 101 -18.57 10.99 -25.55
N ALA A 102 -17.59 10.68 -24.70
CA ALA A 102 -17.75 10.73 -23.25
C ALA A 102 -17.82 12.18 -22.72
N GLN A 103 -17.19 13.12 -23.43
CA GLN A 103 -17.20 14.55 -23.09
C GLN A 103 -18.60 15.17 -23.34
N GLU A 104 -19.30 14.76 -24.41
CA GLU A 104 -20.67 15.21 -24.70
C GLU A 104 -21.67 14.74 -23.65
N THR A 105 -21.55 13.49 -23.19
CA THR A 105 -22.47 12.92 -22.19
C THR A 105 -22.30 13.60 -20.82
N GLN A 106 -21.06 13.90 -20.40
CA GLN A 106 -20.81 14.61 -19.14
C GLN A 106 -21.23 16.08 -19.19
N MET A 107 -21.13 16.73 -20.35
CA MET A 107 -21.57 18.11 -20.53
C MET A 107 -23.09 18.23 -20.53
N GLN A 108 -23.81 17.28 -21.12
CA GLN A 108 -25.28 17.25 -21.08
C GLN A 108 -25.82 16.97 -19.66
N ALA A 109 -25.15 16.09 -18.89
CA ALA A 109 -25.54 15.81 -17.50
C ALA A 109 -25.35 17.01 -16.55
N ARG A 110 -24.31 17.84 -16.77
CA ARG A 110 -24.03 19.03 -15.93
C ARG A 110 -24.94 20.23 -16.21
N VAL A 111 -25.65 20.26 -17.34
CA VAL A 111 -26.57 21.36 -17.71
C VAL A 111 -27.99 21.11 -17.17
N LEU A 112 -28.24 19.94 -16.59
CA LEU A 112 -29.54 19.50 -16.07
C LEU A 112 -29.66 19.52 -14.53
N ASP A 113 -28.64 20.00 -13.82
CA ASP A 113 -28.65 20.34 -12.38
C ASP A 113 -28.59 21.86 -12.19
#